data_AF-A0A9D4TTF4-F1
#
_entry.id   AF-A0A9D4TTF4-F1
#
_cell.length_a   1.000
_cell.length_b   1.000
_cell.length_c   1.000
_cell.angle_alpha   90.00
_cell.angle_beta   90.00
_cell.angle_gamma   90.00
#
_symmetry.space_group_name_H-M   'P 1'
#
loop_
_entity.id
_entity.type
_entity.pdbx_description
1 polymer ?
#
loop_
_entity_poly.entity_id
_entity_poly.type
_entity_poly.pdbx_seq_one_letter_code
_entity_poly.pdbx_strand_id
1 'polypeptide(L)'
;MGALYPPQLHLHHFVVVEAPADAANDDQEAPPPAVAVAYDFLPADASSPMTAARLLSGGSVPGVARSRTLRGVPRQRCQLAGCTVLDDPHAAAAAFQSSYADRPLQLLRNDCTHHVERLLQHLLQPP
;
A
#
# COMPACT_ATOMS: atom_id res chain seq x y z
N MET A 1 -23.64 -9.65 26.38
CA MET A 1 -22.42 -8.84 26.16
C MET A 1 -22.10 -8.88 24.68
N GLY A 2 -22.57 -7.88 23.92
CA GLY A 2 -22.33 -7.79 22.49
C GLY A 2 -20.88 -7.40 22.22
N ALA A 3 -20.31 -7.91 21.13
CA ALA A 3 -18.98 -7.53 20.67
C ALA A 3 -18.89 -6.01 20.56
N LEU A 4 -18.06 -5.39 21.40
CA LEU A 4 -17.86 -3.93 21.47
C LEU A 4 -17.17 -3.37 20.21
N TYR A 5 -16.85 -4.22 19.23
CA TYR A 5 -16.26 -3.83 17.95
C TYR A 5 -16.85 -4.67 16.81
N PRO A 6 -17.27 -4.06 15.69
CA PRO A 6 -17.61 -4.82 14.50
C PRO A 6 -16.35 -5.52 13.97
N PRO A 7 -16.45 -6.77 13.46
CA PRO A 7 -15.31 -7.53 12.94
C PRO A 7 -14.75 -6.99 11.60
N GLN A 8 -15.06 -5.74 11.21
CA GLN A 8 -14.91 -5.25 9.84
C GLN A 8 -14.42 -3.81 9.70
N LEU A 9 -13.64 -3.26 10.64
CA LEU A 9 -12.83 -2.07 10.35
C LEU A 9 -11.51 -2.46 9.68
N HIS A 10 -11.60 -3.21 8.58
CA HIS A 10 -10.46 -3.48 7.70
C HIS A 10 -10.38 -2.38 6.64
N LEU A 11 -10.33 -1.11 7.04
CA LEU A 11 -10.07 0.01 6.12
C LEU A 11 -8.55 0.17 5.95
N HIS A 12 -7.90 -0.87 5.43
CA HIS A 12 -6.53 -0.75 4.97
C HIS A 12 -6.58 -0.25 3.53
N HIS A 13 -6.32 1.04 3.32
CA HIS A 13 -6.02 1.55 1.99
C HIS A 13 -4.57 1.20 1.68
N PHE A 14 -4.36 0.41 0.64
CA PHE A 14 -3.04 0.04 0.13
C PHE A 14 -3.12 -0.06 -1.40
N VAL A 15 -1.99 0.18 -2.07
CA VAL A 15 -1.86 -0.01 -3.51
C VAL A 15 -1.23 -1.36 -3.77
N VAL A 16 -1.74 -2.11 -4.73
CA VAL A 16 -1.08 -3.30 -5.27
C VAL A 16 -0.58 -2.96 -6.65
N VAL A 17 0.73 -3.14 -6.86
CA VAL A 17 1.33 -3.06 -8.20
C VAL A 17 1.53 -4.49 -8.68
N GLU A 18 1.00 -4.76 -9.87
CA GLU A 18 1.25 -5.98 -10.62
C GLU A 18 2.09 -5.60 -11.83
N ALA A 19 3.30 -6.15 -11.93
CA ALA A 19 4.06 -6.09 -13.17
C ALA A 19 3.77 -7.34 -14.00
N PRO A 20 3.72 -7.21 -15.34
CA PRO A 20 3.67 -8.39 -16.20
C PRO A 20 4.87 -9.26 -15.88
N ALA A 21 4.64 -10.57 -15.76
CA ALA A 21 5.73 -11.52 -15.68
C ALA A 21 6.57 -11.34 -16.95
N ASP A 22 7.87 -11.10 -16.79
CA ASP A 22 8.78 -10.86 -17.89
C ASP A 22 8.54 -11.91 -18.99
N ALA A 23 8.23 -11.47 -20.20
CA ALA A 23 7.96 -12.34 -21.34
C ALA A 23 9.30 -12.92 -21.84
N ALA A 24 9.96 -13.71 -21.00
CA ALA A 24 11.27 -14.25 -21.27
C ALA A 24 11.16 -15.71 -21.74
N ASN A 25 11.32 -15.86 -23.07
CA ASN A 25 11.57 -17.05 -23.88
C ASN A 25 10.40 -18.01 -24.21
N ASP A 26 10.20 -18.14 -25.52
CA ASP A 26 9.28 -19.00 -26.29
C ASP A 26 9.44 -20.52 -26.04
N ASP A 27 10.28 -20.95 -25.09
CA ASP A 27 10.69 -22.36 -24.93
C ASP A 27 10.41 -22.96 -23.53
N GLN A 28 9.67 -22.30 -22.63
CA GLN A 28 9.44 -22.82 -21.27
C GLN A 28 7.95 -22.91 -20.86
N GLU A 29 7.58 -24.11 -20.39
CA GLU A 29 6.32 -24.50 -19.74
C GLU A 29 5.87 -23.49 -18.67
N ALA A 30 4.72 -22.85 -18.91
CA ALA A 30 3.96 -21.94 -18.03
C ALA A 30 4.64 -20.60 -17.65
N PRO A 31 3.96 -19.44 -17.86
CA PRO A 31 4.51 -18.14 -17.50
C PRO A 31 4.77 -18.04 -15.98
N PRO A 32 5.88 -17.41 -15.55
CA PRO A 32 6.14 -17.20 -14.13
C PRO A 32 4.97 -16.44 -13.50
N PRO A 33 4.59 -16.74 -12.24
CA PRO A 33 3.47 -16.07 -11.59
C PRO A 33 3.78 -14.58 -11.48
N ALA A 34 2.86 -13.73 -11.95
CA ALA A 34 2.95 -12.28 -11.79
C ALA A 34 3.20 -11.93 -10.32
N VAL A 35 4.31 -11.23 -10.06
CA VAL A 35 4.68 -10.83 -8.71
C VAL A 35 3.93 -9.55 -8.38
N ALA A 36 2.92 -9.66 -7.53
CA ALA A 36 2.20 -8.50 -7.03
C ALA A 36 2.87 -8.01 -5.73
N VAL A 37 3.05 -6.69 -5.58
CA VAL A 37 3.57 -6.08 -4.34
C VAL A 37 2.56 -5.09 -3.81
N ALA A 38 2.19 -5.26 -2.53
CA ALA A 38 1.35 -4.33 -1.80
C ALA A 38 2.19 -3.27 -1.10
N TYR A 39 1.76 -2.02 -1.19
CA TYR A 39 2.38 -0.86 -0.58
C TYR A 39 1.37 -0.15 0.32
N ASP A 40 1.72 0.00 1.60
CA ASP A 40 0.87 0.69 2.58
C ASP A 40 1.67 1.63 3.49
N PHE A 41 0.93 2.40 4.29
CA PHE A 41 1.47 3.30 5.30
C PHE A 41 0.64 3.18 6.58
N LEU A 42 1.28 2.70 7.65
CA LEU A 42 0.62 2.38 8.92
C LEU A 42 1.43 2.92 10.10
N PRO A 43 0.82 3.06 11.29
CA PRO A 43 1.59 3.37 12.49
C PRO A 43 2.65 2.29 12.74
N ALA A 44 3.80 2.68 13.32
CA ALA A 44 4.83 1.72 13.72
C ALA A 44 4.26 0.62 14.62
N ASP A 45 3.44 1.00 15.60
CA ASP A 45 2.71 0.10 16.49
C ASP A 45 1.19 0.34 16.37
N ALA A 46 0.58 -0.31 15.38
CA ALA A 46 -0.86 -0.21 15.11
C ALA A 46 -1.72 -0.95 16.14
N SER A 47 -1.14 -1.88 16.90
CA SER A 47 -1.85 -2.65 17.95
C SER A 47 -1.94 -1.91 19.28
N SER A 48 -1.09 -0.91 19.51
CA SER A 48 -1.07 -0.19 20.77
C SER A 48 -2.29 0.71 20.95
N PRO A 49 -3.03 0.57 22.08
CA PRO A 49 -4.14 1.47 22.40
C PRO A 49 -3.65 2.91 22.61
N MET A 50 -2.39 3.11 23.00
CA MET A 50 -1.80 4.44 23.14
C MET A 50 -1.62 5.13 21.78
N THR A 51 -1.19 4.37 20.76
CA THR A 51 -1.13 4.85 19.37
C THR A 51 -2.52 5.31 18.91
N ALA A 52 -3.54 4.50 19.16
CA ALA A 52 -4.92 4.83 18.80
C ALA A 52 -5.40 6.08 19.55
N ALA A 53 -5.22 6.15 20.87
CA ALA A 53 -5.61 7.32 21.67
C ALA A 53 -4.94 8.61 21.19
N ARG A 54 -3.62 8.56 20.90
CA ARG A 54 -2.85 9.68 20.37
C ARG A 54 -3.39 10.19 19.04
N LEU A 55 -3.70 9.27 18.12
CA LEU A 55 -4.23 9.61 16.80
C LEU A 55 -5.65 10.17 16.88
N LEU A 56 -6.52 9.53 17.68
CA LEU A 56 -7.91 9.95 17.88
C LEU A 56 -8.02 11.30 18.62
N SER A 57 -7.04 11.65 19.46
CA SER A 57 -6.95 12.97 20.07
C SER A 57 -6.35 14.04 19.13
N GLY A 58 -6.14 13.73 17.84
CA GLY A 58 -5.59 14.63 16.83
C GLY A 58 -4.07 14.74 16.81
N GLY A 59 -3.36 13.96 17.63
CA GLY A 59 -1.91 13.89 17.64
C GLY A 59 -1.33 13.09 16.47
N SER A 60 0.00 13.06 16.38
CA SER A 60 0.74 12.25 15.42
C SER A 60 1.56 11.16 16.11
N VAL A 61 1.88 10.12 15.34
CA VAL A 61 2.72 8.98 15.73
C VAL A 61 3.73 8.67 14.62
N PRO A 62 4.79 7.90 14.90
CA PRO A 62 5.67 7.41 13.85
C PRO A 62 4.90 6.57 12.83
N GLY A 63 4.94 6.97 11.56
CA GLY A 63 4.40 6.21 10.44
C GLY A 63 5.48 5.33 9.82
N VAL A 64 5.08 4.23 9.19
CA VAL A 64 5.96 3.30 8.50
C VAL A 64 5.37 2.97 7.15
N ALA A 65 6.10 3.32 6.10
CA ALA A 65 5.86 2.86 4.74
C ALA A 65 6.30 1.40 4.61
N ARG A 66 5.41 0.48 4.23
CA ARG A 66 5.70 -0.94 4.13
C ARG A 66 5.45 -1.46 2.72
N SER A 67 6.23 -2.44 2.33
CA SER A 67 6.02 -3.24 1.11
C SER A 67 5.87 -4.71 1.49
N ARG A 68 4.99 -5.42 0.79
CA ARG A 68 4.76 -6.86 0.99
C ARG A 68 4.56 -7.54 -0.35
N THR A 69 5.39 -8.53 -0.66
CA THR A 69 5.20 -9.40 -1.81
C THR A 69 3.98 -10.29 -1.60
N LEU A 70 3.11 -10.35 -2.58
CA LEU A 70 1.91 -11.18 -2.63
C LEU A 70 2.10 -12.28 -3.67
N ARG A 71 1.37 -13.38 -3.51
CA ARG A 71 1.30 -14.46 -4.51
C ARG A 71 0.45 -14.11 -5.74
N GLY A 72 -0.17 -12.93 -5.74
CA GLY A 72 -1.08 -12.44 -6.77
C GLY A 72 -1.98 -11.33 -6.23
N VAL A 73 -2.72 -10.67 -7.12
CA VAL A 73 -3.66 -9.60 -6.74
C VAL A 73 -4.86 -10.21 -5.97
N PRO A 74 -5.23 -9.68 -4.79
CA PRO A 74 -6.40 -10.17 -4.07
C PRO A 74 -7.68 -10.02 -4.89
N ARG A 75 -8.49 -11.08 -4.94
CA ARG A 75 -9.74 -11.10 -5.75
C ARG A 75 -10.92 -10.38 -5.11
N GLN A 76 -10.81 -10.02 -3.84
CA GLN A 76 -11.88 -9.38 -3.08
C GLN A 76 -11.42 -8.03 -2.56
N ARG A 77 -12.35 -7.06 -2.57
CA ARG A 77 -12.11 -5.71 -2.03
C ARG A 77 -10.93 -4.97 -2.68
N CYS A 78 -10.65 -5.30 -3.93
CA CYS A 78 -9.69 -4.60 -4.79
C CYS A 78 -10.43 -3.99 -5.97
N GLN A 79 -10.02 -2.79 -6.37
CA GLN A 79 -10.49 -2.10 -7.56
C GLN A 79 -9.26 -1.69 -8.37
N LEU A 80 -9.32 -1.85 -9.69
CA LEU A 80 -8.29 -1.35 -10.58
C LEU A 80 -8.28 0.18 -10.52
N ALA A 81 -7.16 0.76 -10.07
CA ALA A 81 -6.99 2.21 -9.99
C ALA A 81 -6.53 2.84 -11.31
N GLY A 82 -5.76 2.10 -12.12
CA GLY A 82 -5.27 2.56 -13.42
C GLY A 82 -4.12 1.70 -13.93
N CYS A 83 -3.64 2.02 -15.12
CA CYS A 83 -2.46 1.42 -15.73
C CYS A 83 -1.36 2.47 -15.83
N THR A 84 -0.14 2.08 -15.52
CA THR A 84 1.05 2.94 -15.63
C THR A 84 1.79 2.66 -16.93
N VAL A 85 2.49 3.67 -17.44
CA VAL A 85 3.39 3.58 -18.60
C VAL A 85 4.86 3.58 -18.19
N LEU A 86 5.13 3.53 -16.87
CA LEU A 86 6.49 3.46 -16.35
C LEU A 86 7.13 2.12 -16.68
N ASP A 87 8.41 2.14 -17.06
CA ASP A 87 9.17 0.92 -17.41
C ASP A 87 9.30 -0.03 -16.21
N ASP A 88 9.56 0.51 -15.01
CA ASP A 88 9.63 -0.26 -13.77
C ASP A 88 8.75 0.38 -12.67
N PRO A 89 7.48 -0.06 -12.57
CA PRO A 89 6.55 0.49 -11.58
C PRO A 89 6.90 0.04 -10.14
N HIS A 90 7.63 -1.05 -9.96
CA HIS A 90 8.06 -1.50 -8.64
C HIS A 90 9.19 -0.64 -8.10
N ALA A 91 10.17 -0.29 -8.94
CA ALA A 91 11.23 0.65 -8.57
C ALA A 91 10.66 2.04 -8.26
N ALA A 92 9.72 2.54 -9.06
CA ALA A 92 9.05 3.82 -8.80
C ALA A 92 8.31 3.80 -7.45
N ALA A 93 7.53 2.75 -7.17
CA ALA A 93 6.85 2.59 -5.89
C ALA A 93 7.83 2.48 -4.71
N ALA A 94 8.96 1.78 -4.88
CA ALA A 94 9.99 1.67 -3.83
C ALA A 94 10.69 3.01 -3.55
N ALA A 95 10.98 3.79 -4.59
CA ALA A 95 11.51 5.14 -4.47
C ALA A 95 10.52 6.06 -3.72
N PHE A 96 9.23 5.98 -4.06
CA PHE A 96 8.18 6.69 -3.33
C PHE A 96 8.14 6.31 -1.85
N GLN A 97 8.12 5.01 -1.53
CA GLN A 97 8.11 4.55 -0.13
C GLN A 97 9.32 5.07 0.66
N SER A 98 10.50 5.07 0.05
CA SER A 98 11.73 5.58 0.67
C SER A 98 11.63 7.08 0.97
N SER A 99 11.02 7.86 0.07
CA SER A 99 10.76 9.29 0.29
C SER A 99 9.72 9.58 1.41
N TYR A 100 8.99 8.55 1.82
CA TYR A 100 7.90 8.62 2.80
C TYR A 100 8.30 8.08 4.18
N ALA A 101 9.48 7.45 4.31
CA ALA A 101 9.90 6.65 5.47
C ALA A 101 9.90 7.40 6.82
N ASP A 102 10.17 8.71 6.81
CA ASP A 102 10.29 9.51 8.03
C ASP A 102 9.07 10.40 8.32
N ARG A 103 7.98 10.21 7.58
CA ARG A 103 6.80 11.07 7.75
C ARG A 103 5.96 10.63 8.96
N PRO A 104 5.54 11.56 9.84
CA PRO A 104 4.63 11.22 10.91
C PRO A 104 3.26 10.85 10.35
N LEU A 105 2.63 9.84 10.95
CA LEU A 105 1.25 9.49 10.63
C LEU A 105 0.31 10.33 11.49
N GLN A 106 -0.65 10.96 10.84
CA GLN A 106 -1.69 11.76 11.48
C GLN A 106 -3.01 11.62 10.72
N LEU A 107 -4.08 11.27 11.43
CA LEU A 107 -5.40 11.10 10.84
C LEU A 107 -5.86 12.39 10.14
N LEU A 108 -6.48 12.24 8.97
CA LEU A 108 -7.04 13.32 8.15
C LEU A 108 -6.01 14.33 7.62
N ARG A 109 -4.70 14.04 7.75
CA ARG A 109 -3.62 14.92 7.27
C ARG A 109 -2.50 14.18 6.56
N ASN A 110 -2.08 13.05 7.10
CA ASN A 110 -1.03 12.20 6.55
C ASN A 110 -1.27 10.78 7.03
N ASP A 111 -2.33 10.15 6.51
CA ASP A 111 -2.74 8.78 6.84
C ASP A 111 -2.67 7.87 5.61
N CYS A 112 -3.16 6.63 5.76
CA CYS A 112 -3.12 5.63 4.70
C CYS A 112 -3.86 6.06 3.42
N THR A 113 -4.92 6.86 3.52
CA THR A 113 -5.66 7.34 2.34
C THR A 113 -4.80 8.32 1.55
N HIS A 114 -4.19 9.29 2.23
CA HIS A 114 -3.28 10.27 1.61
C HIS A 114 -2.05 9.60 1.00
N HIS A 115 -1.55 8.53 1.63
CA HIS A 115 -0.46 7.73 1.08
C HIS A 115 -0.86 7.07 -0.23
N VAL A 116 -2.01 6.38 -0.27
CA VAL A 116 -2.52 5.74 -1.49
C VAL A 116 -2.74 6.76 -2.60
N GLU A 117 -3.39 7.88 -2.33
CA GLU A 117 -3.63 8.93 -3.32
C GLU A 117 -2.32 9.44 -3.94
N ARG A 118 -1.32 9.74 -3.10
CA ARG A 118 -0.01 10.23 -3.57
C ARG A 118 0.78 9.17 -4.33
N LEU A 119 0.70 7.91 -3.91
CA LEU A 119 1.35 6.81 -4.62
C LEU A 119 0.70 6.58 -5.99
N LEU A 120 -0.63 6.60 -6.06
CA LEU A 120 -1.35 6.52 -7.34
C LEU A 120 -1.00 7.70 -8.23
N GLN A 121 -0.93 8.91 -7.68
CA GLN A 121 -0.50 10.08 -8.43
C GLN A 121 0.91 9.89 -9.00
N HIS A 122 1.85 9.40 -8.19
CA HIS A 122 3.22 9.15 -8.60
C HIS A 122 3.35 8.06 -9.68
N LEU A 123 2.49 7.04 -9.65
CA LEU A 123 2.54 5.92 -10.58
C LEU A 123 1.76 6.16 -11.87
N LEU A 124 0.68 6.94 -11.83
CA LEU A 124 -0.27 7.07 -12.94
C LEU A 124 -0.18 8.40 -13.68
N GLN A 125 0.45 9.43 -13.11
CA GLN A 125 0.63 10.70 -13.81
C GLN A 125 1.96 10.71 -14.59
N PRO A 126 1.97 11.23 -15.84
CA PRO A 126 3.21 11.43 -16.58
C PRO A 126 4.10 12.48 -15.88
N PRO A 127 5.43 12.36 -16.02
CA PRO A 127 6.39 13.31 -15.42
C PRO A 127 6.25 14.74 -15.94
#